data_AF-A0A0D8ZLA9-F1
#
_entry.id   AF-A0A0D8ZLA9-F1
#
_cell.length_a   1.000
_cell.length_b   1.000
_cell.length_c   1.000
_cell.angle_alpha   90.00
_cell.angle_beta   90.00
_cell.angle_gamma   90.00
#
_symmetry.space_group_name_H-M   'P 1'
#
loop_
_entity.id
_entity.type
_entity.pdbx_description
1 polymer ?
#
loop_
_entity_poly.entity_id
_entity_poly.type
_entity_poly.pdbx_seq_one_letter_code
_entity_poly.pdbx_strand_id
1 'polypeptide(L)' 'QALRLQPDLAEAYGNRGLLYAETGNKQAALSDLHQAAQLFAKQGEQESYQQTLGFIQQIQQ' A
#
# COMPACT_ATOMS: atom_id res chain seq x y z
N GLN A 1 14.29 16.08 10.18
CA GLN A 1 15.17 15.03 9.62
C GLN A 1 14.33 13.75 9.53
N ALA A 2 13.56 13.62 8.44
CA ALA A 2 12.75 12.43 8.20
C ALA A 2 13.71 11.29 7.82
N LEU A 3 13.79 10.27 8.68
CA LEU A 3 14.44 9.02 8.29
C LEU A 3 13.68 8.51 7.07
N ARG A 4 14.32 8.56 5.89
CA ARG A 4 13.88 7.90 4.67
C ARG A 4 13.92 6.39 4.94
N LEU A 5 12.95 5.90 5.70
CA LEU A 5 12.71 4.50 5.98
C LEU A 5 12.22 3.88 4.67
N GLN A 6 13.13 3.75 3.69
CA GLN A 6 12.99 3.01 2.44
C GLN A 6 11.63 3.23 1.76
N PRO A 7 11.42 4.37 1.05
CA PRO A 7 10.24 4.56 0.21
C PRO A 7 9.96 3.36 -0.70
N ASP A 8 11.03 2.75 -1.23
CA ASP A 8 11.00 1.52 -2.03
C ASP A 8 10.26 0.36 -1.35
N LEU A 9 10.29 0.28 -0.01
CA LEU A 9 9.59 -0.77 0.72
C LEU A 9 8.07 -0.54 0.71
N ALA A 10 7.62 0.70 0.88
CA ALA A 10 6.20 1.04 0.82
C ALA A 10 5.63 0.78 -0.58
N GLU A 11 6.35 1.23 -1.61
CA GLU A 11 6.00 0.98 -3.01
C GLU A 11 6.02 -0.51 -3.37
N ALA A 12 6.99 -1.27 -2.88
CA ALA A 12 7.05 -2.72 -3.12
C ALA A 12 5.83 -3.46 -2.56
N TYR A 13 5.40 -3.13 -1.34
CA TYR A 13 4.16 -3.67 -0.78
C TYR A 13 2.94 -3.21 -1.60
N GLY A 14 2.88 -1.95 -2.00
CA GLY A 14 1.79 -1.43 -2.84
C GLY A 14 1.66 -2.19 -4.15
N ASN A 15 2.76 -2.30 -4.90
CA ASN A 15 2.82 -2.98 -6.19
C ASN A 15 2.47 -4.47 -6.06
N ARG A 16 2.99 -5.16 -5.03
CA ARG A 16 2.66 -6.57 -4.80
C ARG A 16 1.20 -6.76 -4.41
N GLY A 17 0.65 -5.85 -3.61
CA GLY A 17 -0.77 -5.84 -3.27
C GLY A 17 -1.67 -5.65 -4.50
N LEU A 18 -1.31 -4.77 -5.43
CA LEU A 18 -2.02 -4.59 -6.70
C LEU A 18 -1.97 -5.85 -7.57
N LEU A 19 -0.80 -6.49 -7.70
CA LEU A 19 -0.66 -7.76 -8.43
C LEU A 19 -1.52 -8.87 -7.81
N TYR A 20 -1.62 -8.92 -6.48
CA TYR A 20 -2.54 -9.85 -5.82
C TYR A 20 -4.00 -9.52 -6.10
N ALA A 21 -4.37 -8.24 -6.19
CA ALA A 21 -5.73 -7.84 -6.54
C ALA A 21 -6.07 -8.25 -7.97
N GLU A 22 -5.15 -8.04 -8.92
CA GLU A 22 -5.30 -8.44 -10.33
C GLU A 22 -5.43 -9.96 -10.51
N THR A 23 -4.71 -10.74 -9.70
CA THR A 23 -4.78 -12.21 -9.70
C THR A 23 -5.96 -12.76 -8.90
N GLY A 24 -6.81 -11.89 -8.33
CA GLY A 24 -8.01 -12.26 -7.56
C GLY A 24 -7.74 -12.69 -6.12
N ASN A 25 -6.48 -12.65 -5.67
CA ASN A 25 -6.12 -12.93 -4.28
C ASN A 25 -6.38 -11.71 -3.38
N LYS A 26 -7.66 -11.39 -3.18
CA LYS A 26 -8.11 -10.22 -2.41
C LYS A 26 -7.50 -10.16 -1.00
N GLN A 27 -7.35 -11.30 -0.33
CA GLN A 27 -6.83 -11.33 1.04
C GLN A 27 -5.35 -10.92 1.10
N ALA A 28 -4.52 -11.47 0.20
CA ALA A 28 -3.11 -11.09 0.12
C ALA A 28 -2.96 -9.63 -0.34
N ALA A 29 -3.80 -9.18 -1.26
CA ALA A 29 -3.84 -7.80 -1.72
C ALA A 29 -4.08 -6.80 -0.58
N LEU A 30 -5.13 -7.04 0.22
CA LEU A 30 -5.45 -6.19 1.37
C LEU A 30 -4.31 -6.16 2.39
N SER A 31 -3.71 -7.31 2.68
CA SER A 31 -2.59 -7.40 3.63
C SER A 31 -1.41 -6.51 3.20
N ASP A 32 -1.00 -6.60 1.93
CA ASP A 32 0.12 -5.84 1.40
C ASP A 32 -0.21 -4.35 1.26
N LEU A 33 -1.41 -4.00 0.79
CA LEU A 33 -1.83 -2.60 0.69
C LEU A 33 -1.94 -1.93 2.06
N HIS A 34 -2.40 -2.64 3.11
CA HIS A 34 -2.39 -2.11 4.46
C HIS A 34 -0.96 -1.85 4.96
N GLN A 35 -0.01 -2.73 4.65
CA GLN A 35 1.39 -2.53 5.00
C GLN A 35 1.99 -1.31 4.27
N ALA A 36 1.69 -1.15 2.98
CA ALA A 36 2.10 0.02 2.19
C ALA A 36 1.55 1.32 2.78
N ALA A 37 0.25 1.36 3.09
CA ALA A 37 -0.39 2.54 3.69
C ALA A 37 0.27 2.94 5.02
N GLN A 38 0.58 1.98 5.90
CA GLN A 38 1.28 2.27 7.16
C GLN A 38 2.68 2.85 6.95
N LEU A 39 3.41 2.39 5.92
CA LEU A 39 4.74 2.87 5.61
C LEU A 39 4.70 4.28 4.99
N PHE A 40 3.79 4.53 4.04
CA PHE A 40 3.59 5.88 3.47
C PHE A 40 3.23 6.90 4.54
N ALA A 41 2.33 6.56 5.47
CA ALA A 41 1.99 7.44 6.59
C ALA A 41 3.21 7.76 7.48
N LYS A 42 4.08 6.79 7.75
CA LYS A 42 5.32 7.00 8.53
C LYS A 42 6.36 7.84 7.79
N GLN A 43 6.39 7.77 6.46
CA GLN A 43 7.30 8.53 5.62
C GLN A 43 6.80 9.97 5.36
N GLY A 44 5.53 10.25 5.65
CA GLY A 44 4.89 11.54 5.35
C GLY A 44 4.37 11.64 3.92
N GLU A 45 4.31 10.51 3.19
CA GLU A 45 3.83 10.41 1.81
C GLU A 45 2.29 10.35 1.79
N GLN A 46 1.66 11.48 2.11
CA GLN A 46 0.21 11.57 2.28
C GLN A 46 -0.57 11.22 1.01
N GLU A 47 -0.06 11.59 -0.17
CA GLU A 47 -0.70 11.26 -1.44
C GLU A 47 -0.77 9.75 -1.68
N SER A 48 0.38 9.07 -1.58
CA SER A 48 0.48 7.62 -1.73
C SER A 48 -0.34 6.87 -0.69
N TYR A 49 -0.40 7.38 0.55
CA TYR A 49 -1.29 6.85 1.58
C TYR A 49 -2.76 6.88 1.14
N GLN A 50 -3.26 8.03 0.68
CA GLN A 50 -4.65 8.18 0.23
C GLN A 50 -4.97 7.31 -0.99
N GLN A 51 -4.05 7.25 -1.96
CA GLN A 51 -4.18 6.36 -3.12
C GLN A 51 -4.30 4.89 -2.69
N THR A 52 -3.45 4.46 -1.76
CA THR A 52 -3.47 3.09 -1.22
C THR A 52 -4.79 2.77 -0.52
N LEU A 53 -5.37 3.71 0.23
CA LEU A 53 -6.69 3.54 0.84
C LEU A 53 -7.81 3.38 -0.21
N GLY A 54 -7.71 4.10 -1.33
CA GLY A 54 -8.64 3.95 -2.46
C GLY A 54 -8.65 2.53 -3.01
N PHE A 55 -7.47 1.93 -3.21
CA PHE A 55 -7.37 0.54 -3.65
C PHE A 55 -7.94 -0.45 -2.62
N ILE A 56 -7.67 -0.24 -1.33
CA ILE A 56 -8.23 -1.06 -0.25
C ILE A 56 -9.77 -1.02 -0.28
N GLN A 57 -10.35 0.17 -0.41
CA GLN A 57 -11.81 0.34 -0.50
C GLN A 57 -12.40 -0.31 -1.75
N GLN A 58 -11.69 -0.28 -2.87
CA GLN A 58 -12.15 -0.92 -4.10
C GLN A 58 -12.15 -2.46 -3.98
N ILE A 59 -11.18 -3.04 -3.28
CA ILE A 59 -11.10 -4.51 -3.12
C ILE A 59 -12.15 -5.04 -2.13
N GLN A 60 -12.49 -4.25 -1.12
CA GLN A 60 -13.48 -4.58 -0.08
C GLN A 60 -14.93 -4.51 -0.58
N GLN A 61 -15.18 -3.77 -1.66
CA GLN A 61 -16.47 -3.75 -2.37
C GLN A 61 -16.65 -5.02 -3.24
#